data_AF-F9WGQ2-F1
#
_entry.id   AF-F9WGQ2-F1
#
_cell.length_a   1.000
_cell.length_b   1.000
_cell.length_c   1.000
_cell.angle_alpha   90.00
_cell.angle_beta   90.00
_cell.angle_gamma   90.00
#
_symmetry.space_group_name_H-M   'P 1'
#
loop_
_entity.id
_entity.type
_entity.pdbx_description
1 polymer ?
#
loop_
_entity_poly.entity_id
_entity_poly.type
_entity_poly.pdbx_seq_one_letter_code
_entity_poly.pdbx_strand_id
1 'polypeptide(L)'
;MIGTEQGTILSCNRKGKTQADKLGPNTFNGHHGPVYSVQRNPFFSKYFLSVGDWTARMWFEDFKFTPLFSTFYHKSYLTSGAWHPVRPGVFFTTRMDGHLDFWDLMLRQSTPALSVQVSDYALHTAKPTSEGKHIAVGGIDGNVTLLELSPSLYTCMPDEKFNIGQLLENQSIRDKNLDRAVKEKRTAARQRQRRSTVLNEQRGIEPLEDLGKVAEEYRSAVESERKRDTEERVEVESYRQKLLEDIGEGVEFEADC
;
A
#
# COMPACT_ATOMS: atom_id res chain seq x y z
N MET A 1 4.15 -6.96 26.82
CA MET A 1 4.22 -5.91 25.78
C MET A 1 3.80 -4.61 26.43
N ILE A 2 4.34 -3.50 25.97
CA ILE A 2 4.12 -2.18 26.55
C ILE A 2 3.73 -1.26 25.39
N GLY A 3 2.55 -0.66 25.45
CA GLY A 3 2.16 0.43 24.55
C GLY A 3 2.65 1.74 25.13
N THR A 4 3.31 2.57 24.33
CA THR A 4 3.76 3.91 24.74
C THR A 4 2.79 4.97 24.25
N GLU A 5 2.82 6.14 24.89
CA GLU A 5 2.01 7.30 24.49
C GLU A 5 2.45 7.91 23.15
N GLN A 6 3.65 7.56 22.68
CA GLN A 6 4.19 8.00 21.39
C GLN A 6 3.74 7.12 20.21
N GLY A 7 2.88 6.13 20.42
CA GLY A 7 2.36 5.27 19.34
C GLY A 7 3.22 4.04 19.01
N THR A 8 4.24 3.77 19.84
CA THR A 8 5.13 2.62 19.70
C THR A 8 4.73 1.52 20.67
N ILE A 9 4.79 0.27 20.22
CA ILE A 9 4.58 -0.90 21.07
C ILE A 9 5.88 -1.68 21.17
N LEU A 10 6.29 -1.98 22.40
CA LEU A 10 7.53 -2.66 22.74
C LEU A 10 7.23 -4.07 23.28
N SER A 11 7.98 -5.06 22.80
CA SER A 11 7.98 -6.39 23.39
C SER A 11 9.07 -6.47 24.45
N CYS A 12 8.76 -6.79 25.70
CA CYS A 12 9.75 -6.82 26.77
C CYS A 12 9.82 -8.19 27.44
N ASN A 13 11.04 -8.62 27.77
CA ASN A 13 11.32 -9.86 28.50
C ASN A 13 12.10 -9.57 29.78
N ARG A 14 11.45 -9.74 30.94
CA ARG A 14 12.06 -9.49 32.25
C ARG A 14 13.31 -10.34 32.52
N LYS A 15 13.42 -11.54 31.93
CA LYS A 15 14.55 -12.47 32.11
C LYS A 15 15.73 -12.21 31.17
N GLY A 16 15.67 -11.16 30.33
CA GLY A 16 16.75 -10.79 29.43
C GLY A 16 18.05 -10.45 30.18
N LYS A 17 19.19 -10.96 29.70
CA LYS A 17 20.50 -10.73 30.32
C LYS A 17 21.01 -9.32 30.01
N THR A 18 20.89 -8.88 28.77
CA THR A 18 21.26 -7.52 28.34
C THR A 18 20.05 -6.58 28.31
N GLN A 19 20.28 -5.25 28.26
CA GLN A 19 19.18 -4.29 28.07
C GLN A 19 18.46 -4.48 26.73
N ALA A 20 19.19 -4.84 25.67
CA ALA A 20 18.60 -5.15 24.37
C ALA A 20 17.69 -6.39 24.45
N ASP A 21 18.13 -7.44 25.18
CA ASP A 21 17.30 -8.64 25.38
C ASP A 21 16.05 -8.34 26.20
N LYS A 22 16.13 -7.38 27.13
CA LYS A 22 14.99 -6.96 27.96
C LYS A 22 13.95 -6.21 27.15
N LEU A 23 14.37 -5.39 26.18
CA LEU A 23 13.48 -4.58 25.33
C LEU A 23 13.02 -5.29 24.05
N GLY A 24 13.42 -6.56 23.87
CA GLY A 24 13.01 -7.41 22.75
C GLY A 24 13.46 -6.88 21.38
N PRO A 25 13.55 -7.74 20.35
CA PRO A 25 13.92 -7.30 19.01
C PRO A 25 12.77 -6.59 18.27
N ASN A 26 11.54 -6.72 18.76
CA ASN A 26 10.33 -6.32 18.07
C ASN A 26 9.75 -5.04 18.67
N THR A 27 9.96 -3.97 17.91
CA THR A 27 9.30 -2.67 18.08
C THR A 27 8.24 -2.55 16.99
N PHE A 28 6.98 -2.38 17.38
CA PHE A 28 5.87 -2.25 16.46
C PHE A 28 5.47 -0.78 16.40
N ASN A 29 5.75 -0.16 15.26
CA ASN A 29 5.37 1.22 14.99
C ASN A 29 4.17 1.20 14.06
N GLY A 30 3.04 1.70 14.54
CA GLY A 30 1.82 1.72 13.74
C GLY A 30 0.87 2.82 14.15
N HIS A 31 0.71 3.07 15.45
CA HIS A 31 -0.15 4.13 15.91
C HIS A 31 0.50 5.49 15.71
N HIS A 32 -0.31 6.48 15.38
CA HIS A 32 0.09 7.87 15.21
C HIS A 32 0.09 8.64 16.54
N GLY A 33 -0.62 8.11 17.52
CA GLY A 33 -0.80 8.73 18.83
C GLY A 33 -0.76 7.70 19.96
N PRO A 34 -1.24 8.06 21.16
CA PRO A 34 -1.12 7.22 22.33
C PRO A 34 -1.81 5.88 22.18
N VAL A 35 -1.12 4.81 22.59
CA VAL A 35 -1.66 3.46 22.65
C VAL A 35 -2.33 3.26 24.01
N TYR A 36 -3.67 3.24 24.03
CA TYR A 36 -4.46 3.11 25.25
C TYR A 36 -4.64 1.67 25.74
N SER A 37 -4.66 0.70 24.82
CA SER A 37 -4.82 -0.72 25.18
C SER A 37 -3.91 -1.60 24.34
N VAL A 38 -3.30 -2.59 24.98
CA VAL A 38 -2.57 -3.68 24.32
C VAL A 38 -2.94 -4.99 24.99
N GLN A 39 -3.52 -5.94 24.24
CA GLN A 39 -3.96 -7.22 24.77
C GLN A 39 -3.67 -8.36 23.80
N ARG A 40 -3.04 -9.44 24.29
CA ARG A 40 -2.88 -10.68 23.52
C ARG A 40 -4.22 -11.37 23.32
N ASN A 41 -4.39 -12.02 22.18
CA ASN A 41 -5.53 -12.89 21.97
C ASN A 41 -5.48 -14.04 23.02
N PRO A 42 -6.56 -14.29 23.78
CA PRO A 42 -6.58 -15.32 24.83
C PRO A 42 -6.29 -16.73 24.33
N PHE A 43 -6.64 -17.03 23.07
CA PHE A 43 -6.50 -18.35 22.47
C PHE A 43 -5.21 -18.48 21.65
N PHE A 44 -4.76 -17.38 21.04
CA PHE A 44 -3.60 -17.36 20.14
C PHE A 44 -2.58 -16.31 20.57
N SER A 45 -1.75 -16.67 21.55
CA SER A 45 -0.80 -15.75 22.20
C SER A 45 0.22 -15.07 21.27
N LYS A 46 0.43 -15.57 20.06
CA LYS A 46 1.30 -14.96 19.02
C LYS A 46 0.68 -13.70 18.40
N TYR A 47 -0.63 -13.52 18.52
CA TYR A 47 -1.35 -12.38 17.99
C TYR A 47 -1.82 -11.48 19.12
N PHE A 48 -1.80 -10.18 18.88
CA PHE A 48 -2.24 -9.21 19.87
C PHE A 48 -2.95 -8.04 19.24
N LEU A 49 -3.89 -7.48 19.98
CA LEU A 49 -4.62 -6.27 19.64
C LEU A 49 -3.93 -5.08 20.31
N SER A 50 -3.85 -3.98 19.57
CA SER A 50 -3.56 -2.66 20.10
C SER A 50 -4.67 -1.70 19.70
N VAL A 51 -5.01 -0.81 20.62
CA VAL A 51 -5.98 0.26 20.40
C VAL A 51 -5.34 1.56 20.83
N GLY A 52 -5.38 2.52 19.94
CA GLY A 52 -4.84 3.86 20.11
C GLY A 52 -5.34 4.73 18.97
N ASP A 53 -5.09 6.03 19.05
CA ASP A 53 -5.50 6.96 17.99
C ASP A 53 -6.97 6.78 17.52
N TRP A 54 -7.19 6.61 16.22
CA TRP A 54 -8.48 6.36 15.59
C TRP A 54 -8.59 4.94 15.04
N THR A 55 -7.66 4.04 15.39
CA THR A 55 -7.57 2.70 14.79
C THR A 55 -7.33 1.61 15.83
N ALA A 56 -7.94 0.46 15.62
CA ALA A 56 -7.58 -0.77 16.31
C ALA A 56 -6.80 -1.65 15.35
N ARG A 57 -5.69 -2.22 15.83
CA ARG A 57 -4.75 -2.97 15.00
C ARG A 57 -4.42 -4.29 15.65
N MET A 58 -4.48 -5.36 14.86
CA MET A 58 -4.02 -6.67 15.27
C MET A 58 -2.65 -6.93 14.66
N TRP A 59 -1.75 -7.40 15.49
CA TRP A 59 -0.35 -7.63 15.15
C TRP A 59 0.00 -9.10 15.30
N PHE A 60 0.98 -9.52 14.51
CA PHE A 60 1.63 -10.81 14.68
C PHE A 60 3.01 -10.59 15.29
N GLU A 61 3.30 -11.24 16.42
CA GLU A 61 4.51 -11.01 17.20
C GLU A 61 5.80 -11.21 16.39
N ASP A 62 5.82 -12.18 15.48
CA ASP A 62 7.01 -12.50 14.65
C ASP A 62 7.14 -11.59 13.41
N PHE A 63 6.22 -10.64 13.22
CA PHE A 63 6.21 -9.76 12.05
C PHE A 63 5.86 -8.32 12.44
N LYS A 64 6.90 -7.50 12.59
CA LYS A 64 6.79 -6.14 13.16
C LYS A 64 6.52 -5.00 12.18
N PHE A 65 6.56 -5.28 10.87
CA PHE A 65 6.57 -4.22 9.86
C PHE A 65 5.18 -3.66 9.56
N THR A 66 4.17 -4.52 9.52
CA THR A 66 2.78 -4.11 9.31
C THR A 66 1.85 -4.88 10.23
N PRO A 67 0.74 -4.26 10.67
CA PRO A 67 -0.31 -4.99 11.36
C PRO A 67 -0.97 -5.98 10.39
N LEU A 68 -1.37 -7.13 10.93
CA LEU A 68 -2.10 -8.18 10.21
C LEU A 68 -3.49 -7.71 9.78
N PHE A 69 -4.10 -6.92 10.66
CA PHE A 69 -5.41 -6.35 10.47
C PHE A 69 -5.41 -4.95 11.08
N SER A 70 -6.01 -3.99 10.38
CA SER A 70 -6.27 -2.64 10.89
C SER A 70 -7.71 -2.30 10.58
N THR A 71 -8.40 -1.74 11.57
CA THR A 71 -9.69 -1.10 11.32
C THR A 71 -9.50 0.12 10.43
N PHE A 72 -10.61 0.59 9.84
CA PHE A 72 -10.63 1.90 9.21
C PHE A 72 -10.40 3.00 10.25
N TYR A 73 -10.07 4.20 9.78
CA TYR A 73 -9.98 5.38 10.63
C TYR A 73 -11.37 5.78 11.11
N HIS A 74 -11.62 5.60 12.40
CA HIS A 74 -12.86 6.02 13.03
C HIS A 74 -12.96 7.55 13.05
N LYS A 75 -14.19 8.07 13.08
CA LYS A 75 -14.44 9.52 13.20
C LYS A 75 -14.07 10.07 14.57
N SER A 76 -14.12 9.21 15.58
CA SER A 76 -13.83 9.52 16.98
C SER A 76 -12.68 8.64 17.47
N TYR A 77 -11.94 9.12 18.46
CA TYR A 77 -10.81 8.38 19.03
C TYR A 77 -11.27 7.08 19.67
N LEU A 78 -10.46 6.04 19.53
CA LEU A 78 -10.64 4.79 20.26
C LEU A 78 -9.96 4.90 21.62
N THR A 79 -10.67 4.49 22.67
CA THR A 79 -10.22 4.66 24.06
C THR A 79 -9.82 3.34 24.72
N SER A 80 -10.48 2.25 24.38
CA SER A 80 -10.16 0.92 24.91
C SER A 80 -10.54 -0.17 23.92
N GLY A 81 -9.84 -1.29 24.01
CA GLY A 81 -10.23 -2.52 23.33
C GLY A 81 -9.92 -3.75 24.16
N ALA A 82 -10.77 -4.76 24.00
CA ALA A 82 -10.67 -6.01 24.72
C ALA A 82 -11.10 -7.19 23.85
N TRP A 83 -10.42 -8.32 23.96
CA TRP A 83 -10.84 -9.59 23.36
C TRP A 83 -12.03 -10.19 24.13
N HIS A 84 -12.90 -10.88 23.41
CA HIS A 84 -13.90 -11.74 24.03
C HIS A 84 -13.21 -12.94 24.69
N PRO A 85 -13.54 -13.31 25.94
CA PRO A 85 -12.84 -14.38 26.66
C PRO A 85 -13.19 -15.79 26.16
N VAL A 86 -14.42 -16.00 25.68
CA VAL A 86 -14.90 -17.30 25.17
C VAL A 86 -14.79 -17.46 23.65
N ARG A 87 -15.02 -16.41 22.84
CA ARG A 87 -14.95 -16.46 21.38
C ARG A 87 -13.60 -15.94 20.85
N PRO A 88 -12.81 -16.73 20.11
CA PRO A 88 -11.44 -16.37 19.72
C PRO A 88 -11.35 -15.29 18.63
N GLY A 89 -12.41 -15.13 17.83
CA GLY A 89 -12.47 -14.19 16.70
C GLY A 89 -13.17 -12.87 17.02
N VAL A 90 -13.59 -12.66 18.28
CA VAL A 90 -14.40 -11.50 18.66
C VAL A 90 -13.62 -10.56 19.58
N PHE A 91 -13.66 -9.27 19.28
CA PHE A 91 -13.14 -8.22 20.14
C PHE A 91 -14.04 -6.99 20.13
N PHE A 92 -13.83 -6.13 21.13
CA PHE A 92 -14.61 -4.93 21.34
C PHE A 92 -13.71 -3.70 21.26
N THR A 93 -14.25 -2.59 20.77
CA THR A 93 -13.61 -1.27 20.83
C THR A 93 -14.58 -0.24 21.37
N THR A 94 -14.09 0.65 22.21
CA THR A 94 -14.83 1.79 22.76
C THR A 94 -14.36 3.08 22.13
N ARG A 95 -15.29 4.02 21.95
CA ARG A 95 -15.04 5.30 21.28
C ARG A 95 -15.38 6.47 22.19
N MET A 96 -14.74 7.62 21.91
CA MET A 96 -15.05 8.88 22.61
C MET A 96 -16.43 9.47 22.24
N ASP A 97 -17.13 8.93 21.26
CA ASP A 97 -18.49 9.35 20.89
C ASP A 97 -19.58 8.44 21.51
N GLY A 98 -19.26 7.73 22.59
CA GLY A 98 -20.27 6.94 23.30
C GLY A 98 -20.56 5.56 22.71
N HIS A 99 -19.85 5.17 21.64
CA HIS A 99 -20.11 3.91 20.95
C HIS A 99 -19.22 2.77 21.39
N LEU A 100 -19.83 1.59 21.52
CA LEU A 100 -19.20 0.31 21.67
C LEU A 100 -19.34 -0.48 20.37
N ASP A 101 -18.22 -0.80 19.73
CA ASP A 101 -18.20 -1.59 18.51
C ASP A 101 -17.77 -3.02 18.81
N PHE A 102 -18.49 -3.97 18.22
CA PHE A 102 -18.25 -5.39 18.26
C PHE A 102 -17.67 -5.82 16.92
N TRP A 103 -16.51 -6.44 16.96
CA TRP A 103 -15.82 -6.97 15.79
C TRP A 103 -15.88 -8.49 15.83
N ASP A 104 -16.39 -9.10 14.77
CA ASP A 104 -16.39 -10.55 14.59
C ASP A 104 -15.63 -10.87 13.30
N LEU A 105 -14.41 -11.39 13.45
CA LEU A 105 -13.50 -11.69 12.35
C LEU A 105 -14.02 -12.81 11.42
N MET A 106 -14.93 -13.66 11.89
CA MET A 106 -15.59 -14.66 11.04
C MET A 106 -16.65 -14.04 10.14
N LEU A 107 -17.34 -13.00 10.62
CA LEU A 107 -18.42 -12.36 9.88
C LEU A 107 -17.89 -11.29 8.93
N ARG A 108 -17.19 -10.28 9.46
CA ARG A 108 -16.69 -9.13 8.72
C ARG A 108 -15.38 -8.63 9.30
N GLN A 109 -14.38 -8.49 8.43
CA GLN A 109 -13.08 -7.95 8.81
C GLN A 109 -13.05 -6.44 8.62
N SER A 110 -13.55 -5.89 7.51
CA SER A 110 -13.41 -4.46 7.20
C SER A 110 -14.26 -3.51 8.05
N THR A 111 -15.38 -3.99 8.60
CA THR A 111 -16.34 -3.17 9.35
C THR A 111 -16.79 -3.89 10.62
N PRO A 112 -17.17 -3.17 11.69
CA PRO A 112 -17.70 -3.81 12.88
C PRO A 112 -18.95 -4.62 12.53
N ALA A 113 -19.12 -5.74 13.22
CA ALA A 113 -20.29 -6.59 13.07
C ALA A 113 -21.54 -5.90 13.65
N LEU A 114 -21.36 -5.19 14.77
CA LEU A 114 -22.38 -4.43 15.47
C LEU A 114 -21.75 -3.18 16.08
N SER A 115 -22.46 -2.06 16.06
CA SER A 115 -22.08 -0.82 16.73
C SER A 115 -23.27 -0.33 17.54
N VAL A 116 -23.07 -0.09 18.84
CA VAL A 116 -24.13 0.31 19.76
C VAL A 116 -23.71 1.59 20.45
N GLN A 117 -24.58 2.61 20.42
CA GLN A 117 -24.43 3.80 21.24
C GLN A 117 -24.89 3.46 22.67
N VAL A 118 -23.96 3.45 23.61
CA VAL A 118 -24.21 3.10 25.02
C VAL A 118 -24.51 4.34 25.85
N SER A 119 -23.84 5.45 25.52
CA SER A 119 -24.00 6.75 26.19
C SER A 119 -23.90 7.86 25.14
N ASP A 120 -24.36 9.05 25.49
CA ASP A 120 -24.10 10.28 24.71
C ASP A 120 -22.72 10.88 25.03
N TYR A 121 -22.05 10.37 26.07
CA TYR A 121 -20.73 10.80 26.52
C TYR A 121 -19.64 9.80 26.14
N ALA A 122 -18.38 10.25 26.18
CA ALA A 122 -17.22 9.42 25.84
C ALA A 122 -17.10 8.16 26.71
N LEU A 123 -16.88 7.01 26.06
CA LEU A 123 -16.56 5.77 26.77
C LEU A 123 -15.05 5.70 27.01
N HIS A 124 -14.63 5.26 28.21
CA HIS A 124 -13.22 5.11 28.55
C HIS A 124 -12.77 3.65 28.62
N THR A 125 -13.66 2.74 29.01
CA THR A 125 -13.30 1.34 29.22
C THR A 125 -14.47 0.43 28.93
N ALA A 126 -14.17 -0.76 28.43
CA ALA A 126 -15.11 -1.87 28.37
C ALA A 126 -14.40 -3.16 28.77
N LYS A 127 -15.03 -3.94 29.66
CA LYS A 127 -14.50 -5.21 30.16
C LYS A 127 -15.57 -6.29 30.14
N PRO A 128 -15.37 -7.39 29.39
CA PRO A 128 -16.28 -8.53 29.41
C PRO A 128 -16.12 -9.32 30.71
N THR A 129 -17.19 -9.98 31.15
CA THR A 129 -17.13 -11.00 32.21
C THR A 129 -16.37 -12.23 31.73
N SER A 130 -15.86 -13.07 32.63
CA SER A 130 -15.14 -14.31 32.28
C SER A 130 -15.98 -15.28 31.42
N GLU A 131 -17.29 -15.33 31.67
CA GLU A 131 -18.26 -16.10 30.88
C GLU A 131 -18.55 -15.47 29.50
N GLY A 132 -18.18 -14.20 29.30
CA GLY A 132 -18.42 -13.44 28.08
C GLY A 132 -19.87 -13.00 27.87
N LYS A 133 -20.81 -13.43 28.72
CA LYS A 133 -22.23 -13.08 28.59
C LYS A 133 -22.51 -11.59 28.80
N HIS A 134 -21.75 -10.91 29.66
CA HIS A 134 -21.97 -9.50 29.99
C HIS A 134 -20.73 -8.67 29.74
N ILE A 135 -20.92 -7.39 29.44
CA ILE A 135 -19.85 -6.42 29.29
C ILE A 135 -20.16 -5.16 30.11
N ALA A 136 -19.22 -4.79 30.97
CA ALA A 136 -19.28 -3.57 31.75
C ALA A 136 -18.56 -2.46 30.99
N VAL A 137 -19.23 -1.33 30.79
CA VAL A 137 -18.74 -0.17 30.05
C VAL A 137 -18.72 1.03 30.99
N GLY A 138 -17.58 1.70 31.09
CA GLY A 138 -17.42 2.92 31.89
C GLY A 138 -17.31 4.16 31.02
N GLY A 139 -18.12 5.17 31.32
CA GLY A 139 -18.12 6.49 30.67
C GLY A 139 -17.31 7.55 31.41
N ILE A 140 -17.09 8.68 30.76
CA ILE A 140 -16.48 9.89 31.35
C ILE A 140 -17.39 10.58 32.37
N ASP A 141 -18.70 10.35 32.28
CA ASP A 141 -19.72 10.81 33.21
C ASP A 141 -19.67 10.09 34.57
N GLY A 142 -18.79 9.09 34.72
CA GLY A 142 -18.65 8.28 35.93
C GLY A 142 -19.67 7.15 36.04
N ASN A 143 -20.56 7.01 35.05
CA ASN A 143 -21.54 5.93 35.02
C ASN A 143 -20.90 4.64 34.49
N VAL A 144 -21.34 3.52 35.06
CA VAL A 144 -20.98 2.18 34.59
C VAL A 144 -22.24 1.47 34.12
N THR A 145 -22.30 1.16 32.84
CA THR A 145 -23.42 0.45 32.22
C THR A 145 -23.05 -1.01 32.01
N LEU A 146 -23.90 -1.93 32.45
CA LEU A 146 -23.75 -3.37 32.22
C LEU A 146 -24.67 -3.78 31.06
N LEU A 147 -24.10 -4.36 30.02
CA LEU A 147 -24.82 -4.85 28.85
C LEU A 147 -24.82 -6.38 28.85
N GLU A 148 -25.97 -6.99 28.54
CA GLU A 148 -26.10 -8.42 28.28
C GLU A 148 -25.98 -8.67 26.77
N LEU A 149 -25.11 -9.62 26.40
CA LEU A 149 -24.90 -9.99 25.00
C LEU A 149 -25.87 -11.09 24.59
N SER A 150 -26.31 -11.06 23.34
CA SER A 150 -27.11 -12.14 22.77
C SER A 150 -26.28 -13.43 22.65
N PRO A 151 -26.92 -14.61 22.68
CA PRO A 151 -26.24 -15.91 22.55
C PRO A 151 -25.28 -15.98 21.37
N SER A 152 -25.60 -15.34 20.24
CA SER A 152 -24.75 -15.30 19.05
C SER A 152 -23.39 -14.63 19.28
N LEU A 153 -23.28 -13.68 20.22
CA LEU A 153 -22.06 -12.94 20.48
C LEU A 153 -21.15 -13.60 21.52
N TYR A 154 -21.69 -14.47 22.39
CA TYR A 154 -20.90 -15.14 23.43
C TYR A 154 -20.79 -16.67 23.26
N THR A 155 -21.63 -17.30 22.44
CA THR A 155 -21.57 -18.75 22.17
C THR A 155 -20.50 -19.04 21.12
N CYS A 156 -19.45 -19.76 21.51
CA CYS A 156 -18.38 -20.17 20.60
C CYS A 156 -18.81 -21.40 19.80
N MET A 157 -18.71 -21.33 18.47
CA MET A 157 -18.98 -22.49 17.63
C MET A 157 -17.80 -23.48 17.69
N PRO A 158 -18.04 -24.81 17.61
CA PRO A 158 -16.97 -25.81 17.76
C PRO A 158 -15.78 -25.60 16.81
N ASP A 159 -16.06 -25.25 15.56
CA ASP A 159 -15.04 -25.05 14.53
C ASP A 159 -14.45 -23.62 14.51
N GLU A 160 -15.00 -22.70 15.30
CA GLU A 160 -14.62 -21.28 15.26
C GLU A 160 -13.14 -21.08 15.60
N LYS A 161 -12.66 -21.80 16.62
CA LYS A 161 -11.24 -21.74 17.00
C LYS A 161 -10.35 -22.21 15.87
N PHE A 162 -10.70 -23.31 15.21
CA PHE A 162 -9.92 -23.82 14.08
C PHE A 162 -9.90 -22.82 12.92
N ASN A 163 -11.08 -22.31 12.54
CA ASN A 163 -11.23 -21.38 11.42
C ASN A 163 -10.48 -20.05 11.67
N ILE A 164 -10.60 -19.46 12.86
CA ILE A 164 -9.85 -18.25 13.21
C ILE A 164 -8.35 -18.53 13.27
N GLY A 165 -7.94 -19.68 13.80
CA GLY A 165 -6.53 -20.08 13.81
C GLY A 165 -5.95 -20.13 12.39
N GLN A 166 -6.64 -20.80 11.46
CA GLN A 166 -6.24 -20.85 10.05
C GLN A 166 -6.28 -19.48 9.38
N LEU A 167 -7.29 -18.66 9.65
CA LEU A 167 -7.39 -17.30 9.11
C LEU A 167 -6.16 -16.48 9.49
N LEU A 168 -5.83 -16.43 10.79
CA LEU A 168 -4.70 -15.66 11.29
C LEU A 168 -3.37 -16.18 10.74
N GLU A 169 -3.19 -17.49 10.69
CA GLU A 169 -2.00 -18.13 10.13
C GLU A 169 -1.83 -17.79 8.64
N ASN A 170 -2.88 -17.93 7.84
CA ASN A 170 -2.86 -17.62 6.42
C ASN A 170 -2.53 -16.15 6.15
N GLN A 171 -3.12 -15.21 6.90
CA GLN A 171 -2.75 -13.80 6.80
C GLN A 171 -1.28 -13.57 7.19
N SER A 172 -0.79 -14.25 8.22
CA SER A 172 0.59 -14.07 8.69
C SER A 172 1.62 -14.53 7.66
N ILE A 173 1.32 -15.62 6.95
CA ILE A 173 2.14 -16.16 5.86
C ILE A 173 2.07 -15.21 4.66
N ARG A 174 0.88 -14.72 4.32
CA ARG A 174 0.67 -13.77 3.24
C ARG A 174 1.50 -12.50 3.43
N ASP A 175 1.48 -11.90 4.61
CA ASP A 175 2.22 -10.67 4.92
C ASP A 175 3.73 -10.88 4.84
N LYS A 176 4.24 -12.00 5.39
CA LYS A 176 5.65 -12.37 5.26
C LYS A 176 6.07 -12.54 3.80
N ASN A 177 5.22 -13.18 2.98
CA ASN A 177 5.49 -13.37 1.55
C ASN A 177 5.46 -12.03 0.78
N LEU A 178 4.53 -11.15 1.11
CA LEU A 178 4.39 -9.84 0.48
C LEU A 178 5.57 -8.93 0.82
N ASP A 179 6.03 -8.92 2.07
CA ASP A 179 7.24 -8.19 2.49
C ASP A 179 8.49 -8.71 1.78
N ARG A 180 8.65 -10.03 1.65
CA ARG A 180 9.74 -10.64 0.86
C ARG A 180 9.70 -10.17 -0.59
N ALA A 181 8.54 -10.22 -1.24
CA ALA A 181 8.39 -9.79 -2.62
C ALA A 181 8.65 -8.28 -2.81
N VAL A 182 8.25 -7.43 -1.85
CA VAL A 182 8.53 -5.99 -1.88
C VAL A 182 10.04 -5.72 -1.76
N LYS A 183 10.74 -6.45 -0.88
CA LYS A 183 12.20 -6.33 -0.72
C LYS A 183 12.94 -6.73 -2.01
N GLU A 184 12.54 -7.84 -2.63
CA GLU A 184 13.10 -8.31 -3.91
C GLU A 184 12.87 -7.31 -5.05
N LYS A 185 11.66 -6.74 -5.16
CA LYS A 185 11.38 -5.69 -6.14
C LYS A 185 12.25 -4.44 -5.91
N ARG A 186 12.47 -4.06 -4.65
CA ARG A 186 13.30 -2.89 -4.29
C ARG A 186 14.78 -3.12 -4.60
N THR A 187 15.31 -4.31 -4.35
CA THR A 187 16.70 -4.66 -4.70
C THR A 187 16.89 -4.73 -6.21
N ALA A 188 15.96 -5.35 -6.94
CA ALA A 188 15.98 -5.38 -8.39
C ALA A 188 15.91 -3.97 -9.02
N ALA A 189 15.06 -3.09 -8.49
CA ALA A 189 14.98 -1.69 -8.93
C ALA A 189 16.30 -0.94 -8.70
N ARG A 190 16.94 -1.12 -7.53
CA ARG A 190 18.27 -0.54 -7.24
C ARG A 190 19.36 -1.08 -8.16
N GLN A 191 19.35 -2.38 -8.47
CA GLN A 191 20.30 -2.98 -9.39
C GLN A 191 20.11 -2.47 -10.82
N ARG A 192 18.84 -2.31 -11.26
CA ARG A 192 18.51 -1.69 -12.54
C ARG A 192 18.99 -0.25 -12.61
N GLN A 193 18.78 0.55 -11.55
CA GLN A 193 19.27 1.92 -11.47
C GLN A 193 20.80 1.99 -11.54
N ARG A 194 21.52 1.13 -10.80
CA ARG A 194 22.98 1.05 -10.88
C ARG A 194 23.46 0.66 -12.28
N ARG A 195 22.79 -0.30 -12.92
CA ARG A 195 23.13 -0.69 -14.29
C ARG A 195 22.89 0.47 -15.27
N SER A 196 21.81 1.24 -15.10
CA SER A 196 21.57 2.43 -15.93
C SER A 196 22.57 3.56 -15.68
N THR A 197 22.98 3.82 -14.43
CA THR A 197 24.00 4.86 -14.15
C THR A 197 25.35 4.47 -14.72
N VAL A 198 25.77 3.20 -14.57
CA VAL A 198 27.02 2.70 -15.17
C VAL A 198 26.96 2.75 -16.68
N LEU A 199 25.84 2.40 -17.32
CA LEU A 199 25.66 2.56 -18.76
C LEU A 199 25.72 4.02 -19.20
N ASN A 200 25.23 4.95 -18.38
CA ASN A 200 25.26 6.39 -18.68
C ASN A 200 26.66 7.00 -18.46
N GLU A 201 27.43 6.49 -17.50
CA GLU A 201 28.85 6.84 -17.30
C GLU A 201 29.76 6.23 -18.37
N GLN A 202 29.46 5.01 -18.84
CA GLN A 202 30.16 4.37 -19.96
C GLN A 202 29.81 4.99 -21.32
N ARG A 203 28.56 5.44 -21.50
CA ARG A 203 28.19 6.41 -22.53
C ARG A 203 28.62 7.81 -22.10
N GLY A 204 29.85 7.93 -21.57
CA GLY A 204 30.46 9.19 -21.19
C GLY A 204 30.08 10.21 -22.24
N ILE A 205 29.66 11.39 -21.77
CA ILE A 205 29.24 12.51 -22.60
C ILE A 205 30.29 12.65 -23.71
N GLU A 206 30.03 12.04 -24.87
CA GLU A 206 30.64 12.50 -26.09
C GLU A 206 30.17 13.94 -26.14
N PRO A 207 31.10 14.91 -26.16
CA PRO A 207 30.74 16.31 -26.12
C PRO A 207 29.62 16.52 -27.13
N LEU A 208 28.54 17.14 -26.67
CA LEU A 208 27.40 17.59 -27.47
C LEU A 208 27.82 18.65 -28.51
N GLU A 209 29.06 18.59 -29.01
CA GLU A 209 29.73 19.56 -29.86
C GLU A 209 29.49 19.27 -31.35
N ASP A 210 28.98 18.09 -31.72
CA ASP A 210 28.85 17.73 -33.15
C ASP A 210 27.42 17.52 -33.66
N LEU A 211 26.38 17.70 -32.84
CA LEU A 211 25.00 17.74 -33.35
C LEU A 211 24.79 18.89 -34.35
N GLY A 212 25.50 20.01 -34.16
CA GLY A 212 25.49 21.14 -35.09
C GLY A 212 26.10 20.79 -36.43
N LYS A 213 27.30 20.20 -36.43
CA LYS A 213 28.00 19.79 -37.67
C LYS A 213 27.26 18.68 -38.40
N VAL A 214 26.78 17.66 -37.68
CA VAL A 214 25.97 16.58 -38.27
C VAL A 214 24.69 17.13 -38.90
N ALA A 215 24.03 18.09 -38.25
CA ALA A 215 22.84 18.75 -38.83
C ALA A 215 23.18 19.60 -40.05
N GLU A 216 24.36 20.22 -40.10
CA GLU A 216 24.81 21.06 -41.20
C GLU A 216 25.28 20.23 -42.41
N GLU A 217 26.01 19.13 -42.17
CA GLU A 217 26.34 18.13 -43.18
C GLU A 217 25.06 17.51 -43.78
N TYR A 218 24.07 17.18 -42.95
CA TYR A 218 22.79 16.67 -43.42
C TYR A 218 22.04 17.70 -44.28
N ARG A 219 21.97 18.98 -43.84
CA ARG A 219 21.36 20.06 -44.62
C ARG A 219 22.07 20.26 -45.97
N SER A 220 23.41 20.26 -45.97
CA SER A 220 24.22 20.39 -47.18
C SER A 220 23.99 19.21 -48.13
N ALA A 221 23.90 17.98 -47.62
CA ALA A 221 23.63 16.80 -48.43
C ALA A 221 22.24 16.89 -49.09
N VAL A 222 21.20 17.26 -48.33
CA VAL A 222 19.84 17.42 -48.83
C VAL A 222 19.74 18.55 -49.88
N GLU A 223 20.42 19.68 -49.67
CA GLU A 223 20.46 20.75 -50.66
C GLU A 223 21.18 20.35 -51.95
N SER A 224 22.25 19.55 -51.84
CA SER A 224 22.98 19.03 -53.01
C SER A 224 22.16 18.05 -53.84
N GLU A 225 21.33 17.22 -53.22
CA GLU A 225 20.38 16.35 -53.93
C GLU A 225 19.28 17.18 -54.59
N ARG A 226 18.72 18.16 -53.87
CA ARG A 226 17.68 19.02 -54.43
C ARG A 226 18.16 19.83 -55.63
N LYS A 227 19.42 20.28 -55.62
CA LYS A 227 20.03 20.94 -56.79
C LYS A 227 20.19 19.98 -57.97
N ARG A 228 20.72 18.78 -57.74
CA ARG A 228 20.83 17.75 -58.78
C ARG A 228 19.48 17.41 -59.41
N ASP A 229 18.44 17.20 -58.60
CA ASP A 229 17.08 16.97 -59.10
C ASP A 229 16.53 18.15 -59.92
N THR A 230 16.89 19.38 -59.55
CA THR A 230 16.45 20.59 -60.27
C THR A 230 17.20 20.73 -61.59
N GLU A 231 18.50 20.45 -61.61
CA GLU A 231 19.33 20.44 -62.81
C GLU A 231 18.87 19.36 -63.79
N GLU A 232 18.62 18.14 -63.32
CA GLU A 232 18.04 17.06 -64.15
C GLU A 232 16.67 17.46 -64.72
N ARG A 233 15.81 18.10 -63.92
CA ARG A 233 14.52 18.61 -64.42
C ARG A 233 14.69 19.68 -65.50
N VAL A 234 15.59 20.63 -65.30
CA VAL A 234 15.88 21.68 -66.29
C VAL A 234 16.49 21.08 -67.56
N GLU A 235 17.36 20.08 -67.43
CA GLU A 235 17.98 19.41 -68.57
C GLU A 235 16.94 18.62 -69.37
N VAL A 236 16.05 17.89 -68.70
CA VAL A 236 14.90 17.20 -69.31
C VAL A 236 13.94 18.20 -69.97
N GLU A 237 13.65 19.33 -69.34
CA GLU A 237 12.79 20.38 -69.92
C GLU A 237 13.45 21.01 -71.16
N SER A 238 14.76 21.24 -71.12
CA SER A 238 15.54 21.76 -72.25
C SER A 238 15.60 20.78 -73.42
N TYR A 239 15.74 19.48 -73.13
CA TYR A 239 15.70 18.41 -74.12
C TYR A 239 14.30 18.31 -74.75
N ARG A 240 13.26 18.39 -73.93
CA ARG A 240 11.86 18.44 -74.38
C ARG A 240 11.60 19.65 -75.28
N GLN A 241 12.16 20.82 -74.95
CA GLN A 241 12.00 22.03 -75.73
C GLN A 241 12.73 21.95 -77.08
N LYS A 242 13.96 21.41 -77.12
CA LYS A 242 14.65 21.10 -78.39
C LYS A 242 13.88 20.11 -79.25
N LEU A 243 13.32 19.05 -78.64
CA LEU A 243 12.51 18.07 -79.36
C LEU A 243 11.24 18.71 -79.98
N LEU A 244 10.66 19.72 -79.32
CA LEU A 244 9.52 20.48 -79.84
C LEU A 244 9.92 21.45 -80.96
N GLU A 245 11.10 22.04 -80.90
CA GLU A 245 11.67 22.87 -81.99
C GLU A 245 11.99 22.01 -83.23
N ASP A 246 12.58 20.83 -83.05
CA ASP A 246 12.86 19.87 -84.13
C ASP A 246 11.56 19.36 -84.81
N ILE A 247 10.48 19.21 -84.04
CA ILE A 247 9.14 18.87 -84.59
C ILE A 247 8.53 20.08 -85.34
N GLY A 248 8.85 21.31 -84.93
CA GLY A 248 8.39 22.55 -85.57
C GLY A 248 9.11 22.88 -86.88
N GLU A 249 10.38 22.47 -87.04
CA GLU A 249 11.17 22.67 -88.27
C GLU A 249 11.00 21.52 -89.29
N GLY A 250 10.37 20.41 -88.92
CA GLY A 250 10.14 19.23 -89.77
C GLY A 250 8.80 19.17 -90.52
N VAL A 251 8.00 20.24 -90.52
CA VAL A 251 6.72 20.29 -91.27
C VAL A 251 6.87 21.12 -92.54
N GLU A 252 7.59 20.58 -93.53
CA GLU A 252 7.32 20.92 -94.93
C GLU A 252 5.97 20.27 -95.31
N PHE A 253 4.96 21.11 -95.49
CA PHE A 253 3.67 20.74 -96.05
C PHE A 253 3.87 20.44 -97.55
N GLU A 254 3.97 19.15 -97.93
CA GLU A 254 3.66 18.74 -99.30
C GLU A 254 2.15 18.95 -99.51
N ALA A 255 1.80 20.02 -100.20
CA ALA A 255 0.45 20.27 -100.70
C ALA A 255 0.41 19.88 -102.18
N ASP A 256 -0.16 18.72 -102.50
CA ASP A 256 -0.64 18.39 -103.84
C ASP A 256 -2.05 17.78 -103.76
N CYS A 257 -2.98 18.49 -104.42
CA CYS A 257 -4.38 18.16 -104.76
C CYS A 257 -5.47 18.22 -103.65
#